data_AF-A0A010RM58-F1
#
_entry.id   AF-A0A010RM58-F1
#
_cell.length_a   1.000
_cell.length_b   1.000
_cell.length_c   1.000
_cell.angle_alpha   90.00
_cell.angle_beta   90.00
_cell.angle_gamma   90.00
#
_symmetry.space_group_name_H-M   'P 1'
#
loop_
_entity.id
_entity.type
_entity.pdbx_description
1 polymer ?
#
loop_
_entity_poly.entity_id
_entity_poly.type
_entity_poly.pdbx_seq_one_letter_code
_entity_poly.pdbx_strand_id
1 'polypeptide(L)'
;LVDEINHTVETESGVTPTSSTILGPFWSPETPFRDLGASVVQNMPKDGQLTYFHGVIKDAETGKGIPDAVFDMWQASTNGKYDVFDPENQTRHNLRGKFKTDAEGKFYFYCLKPTEYAIDTSGPSADLLKLMGRHPYRPAHIHMMVTHPDFIGVTAQLYPSDDPYLETDTACAVKDDLLLTFKPVQNEAKGATLDVEYDVRLVSKKYKPDSQMLMQNANQNKF
;
A
#
# COMPACT_ATOMS: atom_id res chain seq x y z
N LEU A 1 -15.34 7.60 -0.17
CA LEU A 1 -15.88 8.97 -0.35
C LEU A 1 -14.83 10.05 -0.60
N VAL A 2 -14.02 10.50 0.39
CA VAL A 2 -13.05 11.60 0.14
C VAL A 2 -11.99 11.22 -0.90
N ASP A 3 -11.49 9.99 -0.83
CA ASP A 3 -10.53 9.47 -1.82
C ASP A 3 -11.18 9.39 -3.22
N GLU A 4 -12.35 8.78 -3.34
CA GLU A 4 -13.12 8.64 -4.59
C GLU A 4 -13.46 9.97 -5.27
N ILE A 5 -13.68 11.04 -4.49
CA ILE A 5 -14.01 12.37 -5.05
C ILE A 5 -12.76 13.09 -5.56
N ASN A 6 -11.62 12.93 -4.87
CA ASN A 6 -10.44 13.76 -5.11
C ASN A 6 -9.38 13.11 -6.02
N HIS A 7 -9.48 11.81 -6.31
CA HIS A 7 -8.39 11.05 -6.94
C HIS A 7 -8.77 10.40 -8.28
N THR A 8 -9.90 10.77 -8.88
CA THR A 8 -10.20 10.40 -10.28
C THR A 8 -9.29 11.19 -11.21
N VAL A 9 -8.20 10.58 -11.63
CA VAL A 9 -7.30 11.11 -12.67
C VAL A 9 -7.35 10.15 -13.84
N GLU A 10 -7.89 10.61 -14.96
CA GLU A 10 -7.85 9.88 -16.23
C GLU A 10 -6.92 10.61 -17.18
N THR A 11 -6.08 9.87 -17.90
CA THR A 11 -5.31 10.43 -19.01
C THR A 11 -6.23 10.83 -20.15
N GLU A 12 -5.77 11.68 -21.07
CA GLU A 12 -6.52 12.02 -22.30
C GLU A 12 -6.89 10.79 -23.14
N SER A 13 -6.10 9.71 -23.02
CA SER A 13 -6.34 8.40 -23.63
C SER A 13 -7.30 7.47 -22.84
N GLY A 14 -7.88 7.94 -21.73
CA GLY A 14 -8.78 7.15 -20.89
C GLY A 14 -8.11 6.08 -20.04
N VAL A 15 -6.78 6.12 -19.88
CA VAL A 15 -6.04 5.19 -19.00
C VAL A 15 -6.10 5.69 -17.57
N THR A 16 -6.55 4.82 -16.67
CA THR A 16 -6.62 5.04 -15.22
C THR A 16 -5.32 4.58 -14.52
N PRO A 17 -4.70 5.40 -13.66
CA PRO A 17 -3.60 4.98 -12.80
C PRO A 17 -4.05 3.94 -11.76
N THR A 18 -3.10 3.35 -11.04
CA THR A 18 -3.42 2.54 -9.87
C THR A 18 -4.23 3.36 -8.86
N SER A 19 -5.32 2.79 -8.36
CA SER A 19 -6.19 3.46 -7.40
C SER A 19 -5.44 3.87 -6.13
N SER A 20 -5.72 5.07 -5.62
CA SER A 20 -5.34 5.43 -4.26
C SER A 20 -6.32 4.84 -3.24
N THR A 21 -5.90 4.75 -1.99
CA THR A 21 -6.79 4.56 -0.84
C THR A 21 -6.15 5.19 0.40
N ILE A 22 -6.79 5.06 1.56
CA ILE A 22 -6.36 5.71 2.80
C ILE A 22 -4.93 5.29 3.20
N LEU A 23 -4.13 6.26 3.68
CA LEU A 23 -2.78 6.01 4.19
C LEU A 23 -2.78 5.09 5.42
N GLY A 24 -3.74 5.28 6.32
CA GLY A 24 -3.72 4.69 7.65
C GLY A 24 -2.76 5.41 8.61
N PRO A 25 -2.88 5.19 9.94
CA PRO A 25 -2.19 6.00 10.94
C PRO A 25 -0.75 5.57 11.24
N PHE A 26 -0.24 4.52 10.57
CA PHE A 26 1.00 3.83 10.98
C PHE A 26 2.16 4.00 10.01
N TRP A 27 2.06 4.91 9.04
CA TRP A 27 3.19 5.29 8.20
C TRP A 27 4.25 6.05 9.02
N SER A 28 5.53 5.88 8.65
CA SER A 28 6.64 6.58 9.30
C SER A 28 7.58 7.19 8.25
N PRO A 29 7.92 8.49 8.33
CA PRO A 29 8.91 9.10 7.45
C PRO A 29 10.31 8.51 7.66
N GLU A 30 10.58 7.93 8.84
CA GLU A 30 11.88 7.36 9.21
C GLU A 30 12.10 5.94 8.65
N THR A 31 11.13 5.37 7.92
CA THR A 31 11.31 4.08 7.24
C THR A 31 12.60 4.08 6.41
N PRO A 32 13.50 3.11 6.60
CA PRO A 32 14.80 3.09 5.95
C PRO A 32 14.69 2.70 4.48
N PHE A 33 15.60 3.24 3.66
CA PHE A 33 15.89 2.66 2.36
C PHE A 33 16.61 1.32 2.54
N ARG A 34 16.24 0.35 1.71
CA ARG A 34 16.84 -0.97 1.65
C ARG A 34 17.22 -1.28 0.20
N ASP A 35 18.21 -2.15 0.02
CA ASP A 35 18.62 -2.59 -1.32
C ASP A 35 17.48 -3.38 -2.00
N LEU A 36 17.44 -3.33 -3.33
CA LEU A 36 16.54 -4.20 -4.09
C LEU A 36 16.81 -5.67 -3.76
N GLY A 37 15.73 -6.42 -3.54
CA GLY A 37 15.77 -7.81 -3.10
C GLY A 37 16.11 -8.00 -1.63
N ALA A 38 16.24 -6.94 -0.82
CA ALA A 38 16.35 -7.08 0.62
C ALA A 38 15.02 -7.54 1.25
N SER A 39 15.10 -8.08 2.46
CA SER A 39 13.92 -8.42 3.25
C SER A 39 13.54 -7.28 4.19
N VAL A 40 12.25 -6.97 4.27
CA VAL A 40 11.70 -6.13 5.34
C VAL A 40 11.44 -6.93 6.62
N VAL A 41 11.42 -8.26 6.54
CA VAL A 41 11.26 -9.16 7.69
C VAL A 41 12.57 -9.21 8.46
N GLN A 42 12.64 -8.50 9.58
CA GLN A 42 13.80 -8.49 10.50
C GLN A 42 13.59 -9.50 11.63
N ASN A 43 12.35 -9.69 12.05
CA ASN A 43 11.93 -10.66 13.04
C ASN A 43 10.87 -11.55 12.42
N MET A 44 11.23 -12.80 12.11
CA MET A 44 10.34 -13.78 11.49
C MET A 44 9.39 -14.38 12.55
N PRO A 45 8.06 -14.18 12.44
CA PRO A 45 7.11 -14.88 13.29
C PRO A 45 7.08 -16.38 13.00
N LYS A 46 6.70 -17.21 13.98
CA LYS A 46 6.66 -18.68 13.82
C LYS A 46 5.70 -19.16 12.73
N ASP A 47 4.62 -18.42 12.53
CA ASP A 47 3.57 -18.63 11.55
C ASP A 47 3.70 -17.72 10.32
N GLY A 48 4.81 -16.96 10.23
CA GLY A 48 5.07 -16.07 9.10
C GLY A 48 5.25 -16.84 7.80
N GLN A 49 4.59 -16.38 6.74
CA GLN A 49 4.80 -16.89 5.39
C GLN A 49 5.65 -15.89 4.61
N LEU A 50 6.91 -16.25 4.36
CA LEU A 50 7.84 -15.40 3.62
C LEU A 50 7.41 -15.34 2.14
N THR A 51 7.27 -14.12 1.64
CA THR A 51 6.77 -13.84 0.29
C THR A 51 7.80 -13.03 -0.47
N TYR A 52 8.11 -13.45 -1.70
CA TYR A 52 8.81 -12.63 -2.68
C TYR A 52 7.80 -11.72 -3.37
N PHE A 53 7.90 -10.41 -3.12
CA PHE A 53 7.05 -9.38 -3.71
C PHE A 53 7.84 -8.69 -4.80
N HIS A 54 7.31 -8.66 -6.03
CA HIS A 54 7.95 -7.98 -7.15
C HIS A 54 6.93 -7.35 -8.11
N GLY A 55 7.43 -6.52 -9.02
CA GLY A 55 6.63 -5.91 -10.07
C GLY A 55 7.36 -4.75 -10.73
N VAL A 56 6.63 -3.96 -11.52
CA VAL A 56 7.16 -2.80 -12.24
C VAL A 56 6.30 -1.57 -11.97
N ILE A 57 6.97 -0.46 -11.67
CA ILE A 57 6.34 0.86 -11.63
C ILE A 57 6.39 1.42 -13.05
N LYS A 58 5.23 1.63 -13.67
CA LYS A 58 5.08 2.01 -15.07
C LYS A 58 4.39 3.36 -15.21
N ASP A 59 4.76 4.07 -16.26
CA ASP A 59 3.98 5.18 -16.78
C ASP A 59 2.68 4.64 -17.39
N ALA A 60 1.55 5.09 -16.89
CA ALA A 60 0.22 4.67 -17.33
C ALA A 60 -0.03 4.99 -18.81
N GLU A 61 0.54 6.08 -19.34
CA GLU A 61 0.33 6.51 -20.73
C GLU A 61 1.22 5.73 -21.70
N THR A 62 2.52 5.63 -21.38
CA THR A 62 3.50 5.03 -22.31
C THR A 62 3.74 3.55 -22.08
N GLY A 63 3.33 3.01 -20.92
CA GLY A 63 3.60 1.63 -20.49
C GLY A 63 5.07 1.35 -20.13
N LYS A 64 5.95 2.35 -20.21
CA LYS A 64 7.39 2.21 -19.91
C LYS A 64 7.61 2.16 -18.40
N GLY A 65 8.61 1.39 -17.97
CA GLY A 65 9.07 1.39 -16.58
C GLY A 65 9.63 2.75 -16.17
N ILE A 66 9.38 3.14 -14.92
CA ILE A 66 9.82 4.39 -14.32
C ILE A 66 11.03 4.09 -13.42
N PRO A 67 12.26 4.44 -13.86
CA PRO A 67 13.43 4.28 -13.03
C PRO A 67 13.43 5.25 -11.85
N ASP A 68 14.20 4.93 -10.81
CA ASP A 68 14.38 5.75 -9.61
C ASP A 68 13.11 6.09 -8.81
N ALA A 69 11.96 5.48 -9.13
CA ALA A 69 10.73 5.57 -8.36
C ALA A 69 10.90 4.86 -7.02
N VAL A 70 10.31 5.41 -5.96
CA VAL A 70 10.43 4.86 -4.60
C VAL A 70 9.15 4.13 -4.24
N PHE A 71 9.26 2.84 -3.95
CA PHE A 71 8.22 2.01 -3.33
C PHE A 71 8.44 1.96 -1.82
N ASP A 72 7.60 2.64 -1.05
CA ASP A 72 7.59 2.64 0.41
C ASP A 72 6.50 1.69 0.90
N MET A 73 6.89 0.68 1.69
CA MET A 73 5.97 -0.35 2.16
C MET A 73 6.03 -0.51 3.68
N TRP A 74 4.86 -0.78 4.27
CA TRP A 74 4.73 -1.18 5.67
C TRP A 74 3.55 -2.11 5.86
N GLN A 75 3.65 -3.02 6.84
CA GLN A 75 2.55 -3.92 7.20
C GLN A 75 2.63 -4.31 8.69
N ALA A 76 1.54 -4.86 9.21
CA ALA A 76 1.55 -5.52 10.51
C ALA A 76 2.25 -6.89 10.44
N SER A 77 2.72 -7.36 11.60
CA SER A 77 3.14 -8.76 11.79
C SER A 77 1.93 -9.68 11.90
N THR A 78 2.15 -11.00 11.99
CA THR A 78 1.09 -12.03 12.06
C THR A 78 0.18 -11.89 13.28
N ASN A 79 0.64 -11.18 14.31
CA ASN A 79 -0.16 -10.83 15.49
C ASN A 79 -1.01 -9.56 15.33
N GLY A 80 -1.05 -8.96 14.13
CA GLY A 80 -1.79 -7.75 13.82
C GLY A 80 -1.16 -6.45 14.34
N LYS A 81 0.06 -6.49 14.89
CA LYS A 81 0.75 -5.31 15.43
C LYS A 81 1.86 -4.81 14.52
N TYR A 82 2.01 -3.48 14.50
CA TYR A 82 3.17 -2.80 13.93
C TYR A 82 4.29 -2.70 14.96
N ASP A 83 5.54 -2.65 14.47
CA ASP A 83 6.77 -2.55 15.25
C ASP A 83 6.71 -1.56 16.43
N VAL A 84 6.19 -0.35 16.18
CA VAL A 84 6.10 0.72 17.20
C VAL A 84 5.18 0.36 18.38
N PHE A 85 4.23 -0.55 18.19
CA PHE A 85 3.31 -1.03 19.24
C PHE A 85 3.67 -2.42 19.75
N ASP A 86 4.79 -2.97 19.33
CA ASP A 86 5.22 -4.33 19.66
C ASP A 86 6.75 -4.45 19.86
N PRO A 87 7.38 -3.56 20.66
CA PRO A 87 8.83 -3.51 20.79
C PRO A 87 9.45 -4.75 21.44
N GLU A 88 8.64 -5.59 22.11
CA GLU A 88 9.08 -6.84 22.74
C GLU A 88 9.28 -7.97 21.72
N ASN A 89 8.58 -7.92 20.57
CA ASN A 89 8.62 -8.96 19.54
C ASN A 89 9.21 -8.47 18.22
N GLN A 90 9.31 -7.15 18.02
CA GLN A 90 9.70 -6.53 16.76
C GLN A 90 10.80 -5.49 16.97
N THR A 91 11.86 -5.62 16.18
CA THR A 91 12.88 -4.59 16.05
C THR A 91 12.29 -3.37 15.37
N ARG A 92 12.78 -2.17 15.72
CA ARG A 92 12.41 -0.93 15.02
C ARG A 92 12.59 -1.09 13.51
N HIS A 93 11.57 -0.73 12.75
CA HIS A 93 11.46 -0.90 11.30
C HIS A 93 11.37 -2.35 10.78
N ASN A 94 10.99 -3.30 11.63
CA ASN A 94 10.51 -4.59 11.15
C ASN A 94 9.29 -4.38 10.25
N LEU A 95 9.24 -5.12 9.14
CA LEU A 95 8.15 -5.08 8.15
C LEU A 95 7.94 -3.70 7.51
N ARG A 96 9.02 -2.93 7.39
CA ARG A 96 9.06 -1.63 6.70
C ARG A 96 10.26 -1.53 5.78
N GLY A 97 10.08 -0.90 4.62
CA GLY A 97 11.19 -0.62 3.71
C GLY A 97 10.83 0.30 2.55
N LYS A 98 11.78 1.14 2.16
CA LYS A 98 11.75 1.92 0.92
C LYS A 98 12.70 1.30 -0.08
N PHE A 99 12.21 1.06 -1.29
CA PHE A 99 12.97 0.46 -2.39
C PHE A 99 12.93 1.39 -3.58
N LYS A 100 14.09 1.63 -4.18
CA LYS A 100 14.20 2.41 -5.41
C LYS A 100 14.19 1.47 -6.61
N THR A 101 13.38 1.76 -7.63
CA THR A 101 13.31 0.93 -8.83
C THR A 101 14.61 0.96 -9.63
N ASP A 102 14.86 -0.11 -10.37
CA ASP A 102 15.99 -0.20 -11.31
C ASP A 102 15.74 0.59 -12.61
N ALA A 103 16.67 0.48 -13.57
CA ALA A 103 16.61 1.19 -14.85
C ALA A 103 15.38 0.81 -15.70
N GLU A 104 14.78 -0.36 -15.47
CA GLU A 104 13.57 -0.82 -16.13
C GLU A 104 12.31 -0.58 -15.30
N GLY A 105 12.41 0.16 -14.19
CA GLY A 105 11.30 0.46 -13.29
C GLY A 105 10.89 -0.72 -12.40
N LYS A 106 11.69 -1.77 -12.30
CA LYS A 106 11.36 -2.95 -11.49
C LYS A 106 11.69 -2.70 -10.03
N PHE A 107 10.87 -3.27 -9.16
CA PHE A 107 11.13 -3.37 -7.74
C PHE A 107 10.91 -4.82 -7.29
N TYR A 108 11.64 -5.22 -6.26
CA TYR A 108 11.46 -6.53 -5.66
C TYR A 108 12.03 -6.54 -4.25
N PHE A 109 11.38 -7.24 -3.34
CA PHE A 109 11.76 -7.38 -1.93
C PHE A 109 11.09 -8.59 -1.30
N TYR A 110 11.46 -8.91 -0.06
CA TYR A 110 10.82 -9.98 0.71
C TYR A 110 10.02 -9.41 1.86
N CYS A 111 8.77 -9.85 2.00
CA CYS A 111 7.84 -9.45 3.05
C CYS A 111 7.09 -10.67 3.59
N LEU A 112 6.12 -10.46 4.47
CA LEU A 112 5.19 -11.53 4.89
C LEU A 112 3.91 -11.46 4.06
N LYS A 113 3.26 -12.60 3.79
CA LYS A 113 1.82 -12.57 3.49
C LYS A 113 1.12 -11.89 4.69
N PRO A 114 0.37 -10.79 4.47
CA PRO A 114 -0.26 -10.09 5.58
C PRO A 114 -1.36 -10.95 6.21
N THR A 115 -1.69 -10.66 7.46
CA THR A 115 -2.82 -11.25 8.18
C THR A 115 -3.85 -10.17 8.50
N GLU A 116 -5.11 -10.56 8.61
CA GLU A 116 -6.18 -9.72 9.06
C GLU A 116 -5.93 -9.25 10.50
N TYR A 117 -6.51 -8.11 10.87
CA TYR A 117 -6.49 -7.65 12.25
C TYR A 117 -7.75 -6.86 12.60
N ALA A 118 -8.14 -6.92 13.86
CA ALA A 118 -9.19 -6.09 14.40
C ALA A 118 -8.65 -4.69 14.70
N ILE A 119 -9.43 -3.65 14.38
CA ILE A 119 -9.18 -2.33 14.96
C ILE A 119 -9.38 -2.36 16.48
N ASP A 120 -8.96 -1.31 17.18
CA ASP A 120 -9.20 -1.19 18.61
C ASP A 120 -10.71 -1.37 18.92
N THR A 121 -10.99 -2.35 19.79
CA THR A 121 -12.34 -2.73 20.19
C THR A 121 -12.75 -2.11 21.53
N SER A 122 -11.97 -1.14 22.00
CA SER A 122 -12.25 -0.29 23.14
C SER A 122 -12.65 1.13 22.71
N GLY A 123 -13.34 1.83 23.59
CA GLY A 123 -13.72 3.22 23.39
C GLY A 123 -14.86 3.47 22.38
N PRO A 124 -15.12 4.75 22.07
CA PRO A 124 -16.34 5.16 21.37
C PRO A 124 -16.51 4.57 19.96
N SER A 125 -15.40 4.39 19.22
CA SER A 125 -15.46 3.80 17.88
C SER A 125 -15.92 2.35 17.92
N ALA A 126 -15.50 1.58 18.93
CA ALA A 126 -15.93 0.21 19.10
C ALA A 126 -17.40 0.11 19.52
N ASP A 127 -17.86 1.03 20.38
CA ASP A 127 -19.28 1.09 20.78
C ASP A 127 -20.17 1.40 19.59
N LEU A 128 -19.76 2.32 18.72
CA LEU A 128 -20.48 2.63 17.49
C LEU A 128 -20.54 1.43 16.54
N LEU A 129 -19.43 0.72 16.33
CA LEU A 129 -19.43 -0.49 15.49
C LEU A 129 -20.41 -1.56 16.01
N LYS A 130 -20.41 -1.79 17.34
CA LYS A 130 -21.36 -2.72 17.99
C LYS A 130 -22.80 -2.29 17.78
N LEU A 131 -23.11 -1.01 17.97
CA LEU A 131 -24.46 -0.46 17.76
C LEU A 131 -24.92 -0.62 16.30
N MET A 132 -24.01 -0.53 15.33
CA MET A 132 -24.28 -0.75 13.92
C MET A 132 -24.31 -2.23 13.50
N GLY A 133 -24.02 -3.16 14.41
CA GLY A 133 -23.90 -4.59 14.09
C GLY A 133 -22.71 -4.93 13.18
N ARG A 134 -21.67 -4.09 13.15
CA ARG A 134 -20.47 -4.28 12.32
C ARG A 134 -19.36 -5.00 13.11
N HIS A 135 -18.58 -5.83 12.42
CA HIS A 135 -17.37 -6.42 13.00
C HIS A 135 -16.20 -5.41 13.01
N PRO A 136 -15.15 -5.60 13.82
CA PRO A 136 -13.99 -4.70 13.86
C PRO A 136 -12.85 -5.08 12.91
N TYR A 137 -12.97 -6.19 12.18
CA TYR A 137 -11.88 -6.70 11.33
C TYR A 137 -11.64 -5.84 10.10
N ARG A 138 -10.37 -5.69 9.77
CA ARG A 138 -9.89 -5.24 8.46
C ARG A 138 -9.29 -6.45 7.75
N PRO A 139 -9.49 -6.58 6.42
CA PRO A 139 -8.81 -7.60 5.64
C PRO A 139 -7.29 -7.46 5.80
N ALA A 140 -6.56 -8.56 5.65
CA ALA A 140 -5.12 -8.56 5.54
C ALA A 140 -4.65 -7.56 4.48
N HIS A 141 -3.64 -6.74 4.77
CA HIS A 141 -3.11 -5.79 3.79
C HIS A 141 -1.64 -5.44 3.98
N ILE A 142 -1.04 -5.04 2.86
CA ILE A 142 0.25 -4.35 2.77
C ILE A 142 -0.03 -2.91 2.39
N HIS A 143 0.49 -1.95 3.16
CA HIS A 143 0.44 -0.56 2.72
C HIS A 143 1.54 -0.27 1.71
N MET A 144 1.22 0.61 0.76
CA MET A 144 2.11 1.06 -0.29
C MET A 144 2.03 2.59 -0.42
N MET A 145 3.17 3.23 -0.56
CA MET A 145 3.29 4.59 -1.07
C MET A 145 4.36 4.62 -2.15
N VAL A 146 3.97 5.01 -3.37
CA VAL A 146 4.89 5.17 -4.49
C VAL A 146 5.08 6.64 -4.81
N THR A 147 6.33 7.07 -4.92
CA THR A 147 6.68 8.47 -5.22
C THR A 147 7.72 8.60 -6.33
N HIS A 148 7.62 9.69 -7.10
CA HIS A 148 8.61 10.10 -8.09
C HIS A 148 8.57 11.63 -8.31
N PRO A 149 9.69 12.28 -8.67
CA PRO A 149 9.73 13.71 -8.99
C PRO A 149 8.76 14.14 -10.11
N ASP A 150 8.62 13.33 -11.15
CA ASP A 150 7.86 13.68 -12.37
C ASP A 150 6.48 13.02 -12.49
N PHE A 151 6.15 12.06 -11.62
CA PHE A 151 4.86 11.35 -11.65
C PHE A 151 4.02 11.64 -10.41
N ILE A 152 2.71 11.63 -10.56
CA ILE A 152 1.77 11.70 -9.44
C ILE A 152 1.94 10.42 -8.65
N GLY A 153 2.40 10.54 -7.40
CA GLY A 153 2.53 9.41 -6.50
C GLY A 153 1.17 8.83 -6.10
N VAL A 154 1.17 7.57 -5.68
CA VAL A 154 -0.02 6.86 -5.19
C VAL A 154 0.23 6.38 -3.77
N THR A 155 -0.79 6.51 -2.92
CA THR A 155 -0.84 5.86 -1.61
C THR A 155 -1.99 4.88 -1.63
N ALA A 156 -1.74 3.63 -1.28
CA ALA A 156 -2.75 2.59 -1.31
C ALA A 156 -2.49 1.49 -0.27
N GLN A 157 -3.39 0.53 -0.23
CA GLN A 157 -3.30 -0.72 0.52
C GLN A 157 -3.60 -1.85 -0.45
N LEU A 158 -2.81 -2.92 -0.38
CA LEU A 158 -2.89 -4.07 -1.25
C LEU A 158 -3.36 -5.28 -0.44
N TYR A 159 -4.35 -5.99 -0.94
CA TYR A 159 -5.09 -7.00 -0.17
C TYR A 159 -4.94 -8.39 -0.81
N PRO A 160 -4.70 -9.48 -0.07
CA PRO A 160 -4.83 -10.82 -0.61
C PRO A 160 -6.24 -11.04 -1.16
N SER A 161 -6.35 -11.53 -2.40
CA SER A 161 -7.64 -11.76 -3.06
C SER A 161 -8.46 -12.88 -2.42
N ASP A 162 -7.85 -13.66 -1.52
CA ASP A 162 -8.45 -14.77 -0.78
C ASP A 162 -8.91 -14.40 0.64
N ASP A 163 -8.85 -13.11 1.03
CA ASP A 163 -9.21 -12.66 2.37
C ASP A 163 -10.74 -12.63 2.61
N PRO A 164 -11.24 -13.14 3.75
CA PRO A 164 -12.68 -13.22 4.03
C PRO A 164 -13.36 -11.88 4.31
N TYR A 165 -12.60 -10.80 4.56
CA TYR A 165 -13.12 -9.49 4.96
C TYR A 165 -13.07 -8.43 3.84
N LEU A 166 -12.81 -8.82 2.59
CA LEU A 166 -12.71 -7.89 1.46
C LEU A 166 -14.01 -7.07 1.27
N GLU A 167 -15.16 -7.74 1.27
CA GLU A 167 -16.47 -7.09 1.06
C GLU A 167 -16.97 -6.32 2.29
N THR A 168 -16.42 -6.63 3.47
CA THR A 168 -16.92 -6.13 4.75
C THR A 168 -15.89 -5.29 5.50
N ASP A 169 -14.82 -4.83 4.82
CA ASP A 169 -13.77 -4.00 5.42
C ASP A 169 -14.37 -2.86 6.24
N THR A 170 -14.03 -2.83 7.51
CA THR A 170 -14.50 -1.82 8.46
C THR A 170 -14.11 -0.41 8.01
N ALA A 171 -12.99 -0.28 7.29
CA ALA A 171 -12.46 0.99 6.78
C ALA A 171 -12.94 1.34 5.36
N CYS A 172 -13.69 0.47 4.68
CA CYS A 172 -14.19 0.69 3.32
C CYS A 172 -13.09 1.11 2.32
N ALA A 173 -11.92 0.47 2.39
CA ALA A 173 -10.71 0.88 1.65
C ALA A 173 -10.36 -0.01 0.44
N VAL A 174 -11.05 -1.15 0.28
CA VAL A 174 -10.79 -2.17 -0.75
C VAL A 174 -11.29 -1.70 -2.12
N LYS A 175 -10.47 -1.93 -3.15
CA LYS A 175 -10.78 -1.72 -4.57
C LYS A 175 -10.24 -2.90 -5.39
N ASP A 176 -10.90 -3.24 -6.49
CA ASP A 176 -10.60 -4.43 -7.29
C ASP A 176 -9.16 -4.47 -7.85
N ASP A 177 -8.62 -3.31 -8.25
CA ASP A 177 -7.26 -3.20 -8.80
C ASP A 177 -6.16 -3.21 -7.73
N LEU A 178 -6.53 -3.34 -6.45
CA LEU A 178 -5.63 -3.42 -5.30
C LEU A 178 -5.53 -4.84 -4.72
N LEU A 179 -6.12 -5.84 -5.41
CA LEU A 179 -6.06 -7.23 -4.99
C LEU A 179 -4.76 -7.91 -5.45
N LEU A 180 -4.20 -8.73 -4.57
CA LEU A 180 -2.96 -9.49 -4.75
C LEU A 180 -3.26 -10.99 -4.84
N THR A 181 -2.67 -11.65 -5.83
CA THR A 181 -2.71 -13.11 -5.93
C THR A 181 -1.40 -13.72 -5.46
N PHE A 182 -1.41 -14.30 -4.27
CA PHE A 182 -0.26 -15.02 -3.72
C PHE A 182 -0.19 -16.44 -4.30
N LYS A 183 0.93 -16.79 -4.91
CA LYS A 183 1.14 -18.12 -5.53
C LYS A 183 2.19 -18.90 -4.75
N PRO A 184 2.00 -20.19 -4.47
CA PRO A 184 3.05 -21.02 -3.90
C PRO A 184 4.28 -21.06 -4.80
N VAL A 185 5.48 -20.95 -4.22
CA VAL A 185 6.76 -21.14 -4.91
C VAL A 185 7.63 -22.14 -4.14
N GLN A 186 8.41 -22.94 -4.88
CA GLN A 186 9.34 -23.91 -4.32
C GLN A 186 10.76 -23.55 -4.72
N ASN A 187 11.73 -23.80 -3.83
CA ASN A 187 13.16 -23.56 -4.08
C ASN A 187 13.48 -22.12 -4.49
N GLU A 188 12.71 -21.14 -4.00
CA GLU A 188 13.05 -19.73 -4.17
C GLU A 188 14.37 -19.42 -3.45
N ALA A 189 15.21 -18.59 -4.06
CA ALA A 189 16.62 -18.41 -3.70
C ALA A 189 16.85 -17.97 -2.25
N LYS A 190 15.90 -17.25 -1.63
CA LYS A 190 15.98 -16.81 -0.23
C LYS A 190 14.93 -17.48 0.66
N GLY A 191 14.34 -18.57 0.19
CA GLY A 191 13.42 -19.41 0.96
C GLY A 191 12.01 -18.84 1.07
N ALA A 192 11.61 -17.93 0.17
CA ALA A 192 10.21 -17.55 0.09
C ALA A 192 9.34 -18.78 -0.26
N THR A 193 8.19 -18.87 0.39
CA THR A 193 7.19 -19.92 0.13
C THR A 193 6.06 -19.43 -0.78
N LEU A 194 5.97 -18.11 -0.94
CA LEU A 194 4.99 -17.44 -1.75
C LEU A 194 5.66 -16.44 -2.70
N ASP A 195 5.06 -16.26 -3.87
CA ASP A 195 5.38 -15.26 -4.87
C ASP A 195 4.15 -14.36 -5.08
N VAL A 196 4.37 -13.06 -5.19
CA VAL A 196 3.34 -12.09 -5.55
C VAL A 196 3.91 -11.06 -6.52
N GLU A 197 3.23 -10.89 -7.65
CA GLU A 197 3.55 -9.90 -8.68
C GLU A 197 2.48 -8.81 -8.68
N TYR A 198 2.90 -7.55 -8.63
CA TYR A 198 1.99 -6.40 -8.69
C TYR A 198 2.63 -5.19 -9.37
N ASP A 199 2.03 -4.75 -10.47
CA ASP A 199 2.45 -3.55 -11.20
C ASP A 199 1.76 -2.29 -10.68
N VAL A 200 2.51 -1.20 -10.59
CA VAL A 200 1.99 0.13 -10.21
C VAL A 200 1.97 1.02 -11.44
N ARG A 201 0.84 1.65 -11.72
CA ARG A 201 0.69 2.61 -12.84
C ARG A 201 0.59 4.02 -12.30
N LEU A 202 1.54 4.88 -12.68
CA LEU A 202 1.54 6.30 -12.32
C LEU A 202 1.26 7.16 -13.55
N VAL A 203 0.64 8.31 -13.35
CA VAL A 203 0.44 9.32 -14.39
C VAL A 203 1.42 10.47 -14.21
N SER A 204 1.87 11.07 -15.31
CA SER A 204 2.77 12.22 -15.26
C SER A 204 2.14 13.40 -14.52
N LYS A 205 2.94 14.17 -13.78
CA LYS A 205 2.49 15.39 -13.10
C LYS A 205 2.00 16.48 -14.06
N LYS A 206 2.24 16.35 -15.37
CA LYS A 206 1.63 17.23 -16.40
C LYS A 206 0.10 17.24 -16.33
N TYR A 207 -0.51 16.18 -15.78
CA TYR A 207 -1.96 16.05 -15.59
C TYR A 207 -2.45 16.59 -14.25
N LYS A 208 -1.57 17.02 -13.32
CA LYS A 208 -2.06 17.69 -12.12
C LYS A 208 -2.62 19.06 -12.51
N PRO A 209 -3.88 19.38 -12.18
CA PRO A 209 -4.36 20.75 -12.31
C PRO A 209 -3.45 21.67 -11.49
N ASP A 210 -3.07 22.80 -12.07
CA ASP A 210 -2.22 23.77 -11.40
C ASP A 210 -2.91 24.21 -10.10
N SER A 211 -2.24 24.03 -8.96
CA SER A 211 -2.79 24.38 -7.64
C SER A 211 -3.21 25.86 -7.56
N GLN A 212 -2.66 26.72 -8.42
CA GLN A 212 -3.09 28.11 -8.56
C GLN A 212 -4.51 28.27 -9.13
N MET A 213 -4.97 27.37 -9.99
CA MET A 213 -6.35 27.41 -10.54
C MET A 213 -7.41 27.10 -9.47
N LEU A 214 -7.11 26.21 -8.52
CA LEU A 214 -8.04 25.87 -7.43
C LEU A 214 -8.17 27.01 -6.41
N MET A 215 -7.08 27.74 -6.13
CA MET A 215 -7.11 28.89 -5.24
C MET A 215 -7.82 30.12 -5.83
N GLN A 216 -7.82 30.30 -7.16
CA GLN A 216 -8.56 31.40 -7.79
C GLN A 216 -10.08 31.23 -7.69
N ASN A 217 -10.59 29.99 -7.70
CA ASN A 217 -12.03 29.72 -7.54
C ASN A 217 -12.50 29.75 -6.08
N ALA A 218 -11.61 29.52 -5.12
CA ALA A 218 -11.92 29.59 -3.69
C ALA A 218 -11.95 31.03 -3.15
N ASN A 219 -11.42 32.00 -3.89
CA ASN A 219 -11.42 33.41 -3.51
C ASN A 219 -12.62 34.15 -4.14
N GLN A 220 -13.83 33.63 -3.94
CA GLN A 220 -15.05 34.40 -4.20
C GLN A 220 -15.31 35.32 -3.00
N ASN A 221 -14.76 36.53 -3.06
CA ASN A 221 -15.24 37.70 -2.31
C ASN A 221 -16.66 38.12 -2.77
N LYS A 222 -17.59 37.17 -2.80
CA LYS A 222 -19.02 37.36 -3.09
C LYS A 222 -19.87 36.53 -2.14
N PHE A 223 -19.79 36.86 -0.86
CA PHE A 223 -20.93 36.86 0.06
C PHE A 223 -20.78 38.05 1.00
#